data_AF-A0A1W9JDA9-F1
#
_entry.id   AF-A0A1W9JDA9-F1
#
_cell.length_a   1.000
_cell.length_b   1.000
_cell.length_c   1.000
_cell.angle_alpha   90.00
_cell.angle_beta   90.00
_cell.angle_gamma   90.00
#
_symmetry.space_group_name_H-M   'P 1'
#
loop_
_entity.id
_entity.type
_entity.pdbx_description
1 polymer ?
#
loop_
_entity_poly.entity_id
_entity_poly.type
_entity_poly.pdbx_seq_one_letter_code
_entity_poly.pdbx_strand_id
1 'polypeptide(L)'
;MTAKIHLIENLGNIKALDIKKAEFETKWWDLSEATAKKLIGGEIYFHKFQVKPSFYGGKITSYRIETEGQWKGRIIFNFIYDEKFRNITTAKDKWAMEMKIDLC
;
A
#
# COMPACT_ATOMS: atom_id res chain seq x y z
N MET A 1 10.28 -14.78 -4.77
CA MET A 1 8.95 -14.32 -4.33
C MET A 1 9.07 -12.85 -3.94
N THR A 2 8.09 -12.00 -4.26
CA THR A 2 8.11 -10.54 -3.95
C THR A 2 7.21 -10.23 -2.77
N ALA A 3 7.68 -9.35 -1.86
CA ALA A 3 6.89 -8.91 -0.71
C ALA A 3 5.60 -8.21 -1.17
N LYS A 4 4.51 -8.41 -0.43
CA LYS A 4 3.18 -7.86 -0.75
C LYS A 4 2.55 -7.18 0.45
N ILE A 5 1.80 -6.13 0.17
CA ILE A 5 0.94 -5.47 1.15
C ILE A 5 -0.43 -5.23 0.54
N HIS A 6 -1.46 -5.71 1.23
CA HIS A 6 -2.86 -5.49 0.90
C HIS A 6 -3.44 -4.50 1.91
N LEU A 7 -4.13 -3.48 1.41
CA LEU A 7 -4.59 -2.33 2.18
C LEU A 7 -6.06 -2.07 1.91
N ILE A 8 -6.83 -1.75 2.94
CA ILE A 8 -8.22 -1.28 2.80
C ILE A 8 -8.19 0.23 2.59
N GLU A 9 -8.60 0.69 1.41
CA GLU A 9 -8.66 2.11 1.04
C GLU A 9 -10.08 2.49 0.59
N ASN A 10 -10.87 2.93 1.57
CA ASN A 10 -12.27 3.31 1.40
C ASN A 10 -12.49 4.83 1.28
N LEU A 11 -11.50 5.67 1.60
CA LEU A 11 -11.65 7.13 1.58
C LEU A 11 -11.22 7.78 0.26
N GLY A 12 -10.49 7.05 -0.59
CA GLY A 12 -10.10 7.53 -1.91
C GLY A 12 -8.91 8.49 -1.90
N ASN A 13 -8.09 8.51 -0.84
CA ASN A 13 -7.00 9.48 -0.71
C ASN A 13 -5.67 8.94 -1.26
N ILE A 14 -5.70 8.31 -2.43
CA ILE A 14 -4.48 8.02 -3.19
C ILE A 14 -4.14 9.29 -3.96
N LYS A 15 -2.99 9.89 -3.67
CA LYS A 15 -2.57 11.16 -4.26
C LYS A 15 -1.65 10.91 -5.44
N ALA A 16 -1.95 11.51 -6.59
CA ALA A 16 -1.00 11.53 -7.70
C ALA A 16 0.18 12.45 -7.39
N LEU A 17 1.40 11.95 -7.51
CA LEU A 17 2.63 12.75 -7.47
C LEU A 17 3.04 13.16 -8.88
N ASP A 18 3.01 12.22 -9.83
CA ASP A 18 3.27 12.47 -11.25
C ASP A 18 2.37 11.55 -12.10
N ILE A 19 1.32 12.12 -12.68
CA ILE A 19 0.34 11.38 -13.49
C ILE A 19 0.99 10.78 -14.74
N LYS A 20 2.00 11.45 -15.34
CA LYS A 20 2.64 10.95 -16.58
C LYS A 20 3.48 9.72 -16.32
N LYS A 21 4.04 9.60 -15.11
CA LYS A 21 4.81 8.43 -14.68
C LYS A 21 3.97 7.40 -13.92
N ALA A 22 2.67 7.65 -13.77
CA ALA A 22 1.79 6.86 -12.92
C ALA A 22 2.35 6.71 -11.49
N GLU A 23 2.96 7.77 -10.96
CA GLU A 23 3.52 7.79 -9.62
C GLU A 23 2.50 8.35 -8.62
N PHE A 24 2.25 7.57 -7.58
CA PHE A 24 1.23 7.86 -6.57
C PHE A 24 1.77 7.66 -5.16
N GLU A 25 1.15 8.35 -4.22
CA GLU A 25 1.41 8.27 -2.80
C GLU A 25 0.16 7.73 -2.07
N THR A 26 0.40 6.92 -1.03
CA THR A 26 -0.67 6.42 -0.15
C THR A 26 -1.02 7.42 0.95
N LYS A 27 -1.95 7.01 1.83
CA LYS A 27 -2.10 7.65 3.14
C LYS A 27 -1.01 7.21 4.13
N TRP A 28 -1.27 7.50 5.40
CA TRP A 28 -0.58 7.06 6.61
C TRP A 28 -0.98 5.65 7.04
N TRP A 29 0.00 4.77 7.17
CA TRP A 29 -0.19 3.38 7.60
C TRP A 29 0.56 3.11 8.90
N ASP A 30 -0.08 2.34 9.77
CA ASP A 30 0.50 1.92 11.05
C ASP A 30 1.34 0.65 10.87
N LEU A 31 2.61 0.82 10.50
CA LEU A 31 3.59 -0.25 10.49
C LEU A 31 4.99 0.26 10.84
N SER A 32 5.85 -0.64 11.30
CA SER A 32 7.24 -0.29 11.59
C SER A 32 8.01 0.09 10.33
N GLU A 33 8.97 1.00 10.48
CA GLU A 33 9.91 1.33 9.41
C GLU A 33 10.67 0.10 8.88
N ALA A 34 11.06 -0.82 9.77
CA ALA A 34 11.74 -2.05 9.39
C ALA A 34 10.88 -2.91 8.44
N THR A 35 9.56 -2.94 8.64
CA THR A 35 8.61 -3.62 7.74
C THR A 35 8.46 -2.84 6.43
N ALA A 36 8.33 -1.51 6.48
CA ALA A 36 8.22 -0.66 5.30
C ALA A 36 9.44 -0.82 4.36
N LYS A 37 10.64 -0.89 4.94
CA LYS A 37 11.88 -1.10 4.19
C LYS A 37 11.90 -2.43 3.43
N LYS A 38 11.34 -3.50 4.01
CA LYS A 38 11.24 -4.82 3.35
C LYS A 38 10.21 -4.84 2.21
N LEU A 39 9.31 -3.86 2.16
CA LEU A 39 8.28 -3.74 1.14
C LEU A 39 8.74 -2.97 -0.11
N ILE A 40 9.88 -2.27 -0.07
CA ILE A 40 10.44 -1.59 -1.25
C ILE A 40 10.72 -2.61 -2.35
N GLY A 41 10.27 -2.33 -3.58
CA GLY A 41 10.30 -3.26 -4.72
C GLY A 41 9.20 -4.32 -4.71
N GLY A 42 8.43 -4.38 -3.62
CA GLY A 42 7.26 -5.22 -3.45
C GLY A 42 6.01 -4.69 -4.15
N GLU A 43 4.88 -5.32 -3.83
CA GLU A 43 3.58 -5.12 -4.46
C GLU A 43 2.60 -4.51 -3.46
N ILE A 44 1.87 -3.49 -3.89
CA ILE A 44 0.83 -2.85 -3.08
C ILE A 44 -0.53 -3.02 -3.75
N TYR A 45 -1.53 -3.43 -2.98
CA TYR A 45 -2.89 -3.69 -3.45
C TYR A 45 -3.90 -2.94 -2.58
N PHE A 46 -4.81 -2.21 -3.22
CA PHE A 46 -5.86 -1.47 -2.53
C PHE A 46 -7.22 -2.13 -2.73
N HIS A 47 -7.90 -2.40 -1.63
CA HIS A 47 -9.18 -3.10 -1.57
C HIS A 47 -10.23 -2.19 -0.94
N LYS A 48 -11.50 -2.33 -1.35
CA LYS A 48 -12.60 -1.63 -0.66
C LYS A 48 -13.00 -2.30 0.66
N PHE A 49 -12.83 -3.61 0.74
CA PHE A 49 -13.08 -4.43 1.92
C PHE A 49 -12.09 -5.59 1.94
N GLN A 50 -11.91 -6.22 3.11
CA GLN A 50 -11.20 -7.49 3.20
C GLN A 50 -11.77 -8.49 2.17
N VAL A 51 -10.90 -9.34 1.62
CA VAL A 51 -11.21 -10.41 0.63
C VAL A 51 -11.91 -9.98 -0.67
N LYS A 52 -12.21 -8.69 -0.87
CA LYS A 52 -12.67 -8.20 -2.18
C LYS A 52 -11.49 -8.06 -3.14
N PRO A 53 -11.72 -8.12 -4.47
CA PRO A 53 -10.66 -7.85 -5.43
C PRO A 53 -10.09 -6.44 -5.24
N SER A 54 -8.79 -6.30 -5.47
CA SER A 54 -8.14 -4.99 -5.47
C SER A 54 -8.74 -4.11 -6.57
N PHE A 55 -9.03 -2.86 -6.26
CA PHE A 55 -9.50 -1.89 -7.25
C PHE A 55 -8.35 -1.06 -7.83
N TYR A 56 -7.18 -1.08 -7.17
CA TYR A 56 -6.00 -0.30 -7.51
C TYR A 56 -4.74 -0.99 -6.95
N GLY A 57 -3.56 -0.63 -7.43
CA GLY A 57 -2.30 -1.18 -6.91
C GLY A 57 -1.10 -0.88 -7.80
N GLY A 58 0.06 -1.37 -7.40
CA GLY A 58 1.31 -1.09 -8.10
C GLY A 58 2.56 -1.68 -7.46
N LYS A 59 3.72 -1.20 -7.91
CA LYS A 59 5.04 -1.52 -7.33
C LYS A 59 5.51 -0.42 -6.40
N ILE A 60 5.89 -0.77 -5.18
CA ILE A 60 6.40 0.19 -4.19
C ILE A 60 7.81 0.62 -4.58
N THR A 61 8.03 1.93 -4.71
CA THR A 61 9.33 2.52 -5.07
C THR A 61 10.08 3.08 -3.87
N SER A 62 9.36 3.66 -2.91
CA SER A 62 9.95 4.23 -1.70
C SER A 62 8.89 4.39 -0.60
N TYR A 63 9.33 4.81 0.58
CA TYR A 63 8.45 5.23 1.66
C TYR A 63 9.03 6.48 2.34
N ARG A 64 8.17 7.20 3.06
CA ARG A 64 8.58 8.21 4.05
C ARG A 64 7.81 8.02 5.35
N ILE A 65 8.36 8.57 6.42
CA ILE A 65 7.69 8.65 7.73
C ILE A 65 7.05 10.03 7.82
N GLU A 66 5.79 10.08 8.23
CA GLU A 66 5.13 11.35 8.56
C GLU A 66 5.79 11.97 9.79
N THR A 67 6.27 13.20 9.68
CA THR A 67 7.02 13.88 10.74
C THR A 67 6.14 14.79 11.59
N GLU A 68 4.95 15.14 11.10
CA GLU A 68 4.09 16.18 11.68
C GLU A 68 2.62 15.77 11.79
N GLY A 69 1.86 16.53 12.58
CA GLY A 69 0.42 16.34 12.75
C GLY A 69 0.02 15.08 13.52
N GLN A 70 -1.28 14.78 13.50
CA GLN A 70 -1.87 13.66 14.25
C GLN A 70 -1.42 12.27 13.79
N TRP A 71 -0.80 12.18 12.60
CA TRP A 71 -0.33 10.93 12.01
C TRP A 71 1.19 10.78 12.06
N LYS A 72 1.87 11.58 12.89
CA LYS A 72 3.32 11.49 13.09
C LYS A 72 3.75 10.05 13.40
N GLY A 73 4.80 9.59 12.73
CA GLY A 73 5.35 8.24 12.85
C GLY A 73 4.73 7.20 11.91
N ARG A 74 3.66 7.54 11.19
CA ARG A 74 3.02 6.65 10.22
C ARG A 74 3.82 6.60 8.91
N ILE A 75 3.74 5.45 8.24
CA ILE A 75 4.40 5.22 6.95
C ILE A 75 3.52 5.65 5.80
N ILE A 76 4.12 6.30 4.82
CA ILE A 76 3.49 6.68 3.56
C ILE A 76 4.33 6.07 2.44
N PHE A 77 3.69 5.30 1.55
CA PHE A 77 4.37 4.66 0.43
C PHE A 77 4.21 5.46 -0.85
N ASN A 78 5.28 5.51 -1.63
CA ASN A 78 5.22 5.87 -3.04
C ASN A 78 5.25 4.60 -3.88
N PHE A 79 4.45 4.59 -4.94
CA PHE A 79 4.35 3.45 -5.84
C PHE A 79 4.07 3.88 -7.27
N ILE A 80 4.48 3.02 -8.21
CA ILE A 80 4.09 3.13 -9.62
C ILE A 80 2.85 2.27 -9.84
N TYR A 81 1.75 2.92 -10.21
CA TYR A 81 0.51 2.25 -10.57
C TYR A 81 0.69 1.41 -11.83
N ASP A 82 0.06 0.24 -11.85
CA ASP A 82 -0.04 -0.61 -13.02
C ASP A 82 -1.37 -1.40 -12.94
N GLU A 83 -2.07 -1.47 -14.08
CA GLU A 83 -3.40 -2.08 -14.16
C GLU A 83 -3.39 -3.57 -13.80
N LYS A 84 -2.26 -4.27 -13.97
CA LYS A 84 -2.13 -5.69 -13.62
C LYS A 84 -2.32 -5.98 -12.12
N PHE A 85 -2.23 -4.95 -11.28
CA PHE A 85 -2.47 -5.06 -9.84
C PHE A 85 -3.95 -4.90 -9.45
N ARG A 86 -4.85 -4.71 -10.43
CA ARG A 86 -6.31 -4.73 -10.22
C ARG A 86 -6.85 -6.16 -10.26
N ASN A 87 -8.01 -6.35 -9.64
CA ASN A 87 -8.73 -7.63 -9.55
C ASN A 87 -7.96 -8.75 -8.82
N ILE A 88 -6.92 -8.41 -8.05
CA ILE A 88 -6.18 -9.37 -7.25
C ILE A 88 -6.92 -9.61 -5.93
N THR A 89 -7.14 -10.87 -5.60
CA THR A 89 -7.74 -11.27 -4.33
C THR A 89 -6.67 -11.84 -3.40
N THR A 90 -6.93 -11.82 -2.10
CA THR A 90 -6.10 -12.47 -1.09
C THR A 90 -7.00 -13.18 -0.10
N ALA A 91 -6.48 -14.23 0.52
CA ALA A 91 -7.20 -14.99 1.53
C ALA A 91 -7.51 -14.14 2.78
N LYS A 92 -8.54 -14.55 3.54
CA LYS A 92 -9.03 -13.84 4.73
C LYS A 92 -8.07 -13.91 5.92
N ASP A 93 -7.14 -14.85 5.91
CA ASP A 93 -6.17 -15.01 6.97
C ASP A 93 -5.18 -13.84 7.02
N LYS A 94 -4.60 -13.59 8.19
CA LYS A 94 -3.52 -12.63 8.43
C LYS A 94 -3.83 -11.17 8.09
N TRP A 95 -5.09 -10.84 7.84
CA TRP A 95 -5.56 -9.46 7.91
C TRP A 95 -5.51 -9.00 9.36
N ALA A 96 -4.83 -7.89 9.60
CA ALA A 96 -5.18 -7.00 10.70
C ALA A 96 -6.48 -6.25 10.36
N MET A 97 -6.76 -5.12 11.00
CA MET A 97 -7.99 -4.35 10.73
C MET A 97 -8.07 -3.90 9.26
N GLU A 98 -7.06 -3.16 8.78
CA GLU A 98 -7.07 -2.56 7.44
C GLU A 98 -5.91 -3.00 6.55
N MET A 99 -5.09 -3.94 7.00
CA MET A 99 -3.82 -4.26 6.36
C MET A 99 -3.48 -5.75 6.49
N LYS A 100 -2.93 -6.33 5.43
CA LYS A 100 -2.29 -7.64 5.41
C LYS A 100 -0.93 -7.52 4.74
N ILE A 101 0.08 -8.12 5.33
CA ILE A 101 1.46 -8.06 4.84
C ILE A 101 1.97 -9.50 4.66
N ASP A 102 2.47 -9.79 3.47
CA ASP A 102 3.11 -11.05 3.12
C ASP A 102 4.58 -10.77 2.75
N LEU A 103 5.47 -10.89 3.75
CA LEU A 103 6.91 -10.77 3.55
C LEU A 103 7.46 -12.11 3.04
N CYS A 104 8.28 -12.06 1.99
CA CYS A 104 8.99 -13.23 1.45
C CYS A 104 10.30 -13.48 2.20
#